data_AF-A0A0F8WU57-F1
#
_entry.id   AF-A0A0F8WU57-F1
#
_cell.length_a   1.000
_cell.length_b   1.000
_cell.length_c   1.000
_cell.angle_alpha   90.00
_cell.angle_beta   90.00
_cell.angle_gamma   90.00
#
_symmetry.space_group_name_H-M   'P 1'
#
loop_
_entity.id
_entity.type
_entity.pdbx_description
1 polymer ?
#
loop_
_entity_poly.entity_id
_entity_poly.type
_entity_poly.pdbx_seq_one_letter_code
_entity_poly.pdbx_strand_id
1 'polypeptide(L)'
;MPVELGIWRMGEKPERIEFSSMDKEERLETLLATDLSILNPDLLLIGRQVKTAYNTFIDLLAINPEGNLVVIELKRDRTLRATADAAVGLSPPQLSLFP
;
A
#
# COMPACT_ATOMS: atom_id res chain seq x y z
N MET A 1 1.78 -22.14 -12.35
CA MET A 1 0.55 -22.56 -11.62
C MET A 1 -0.01 -21.32 -10.94
N PRO A 2 -1.28 -20.93 -11.15
CA PRO A 2 -1.84 -19.78 -10.44
C PRO A 2 -2.08 -20.15 -8.97
N VAL A 3 -1.70 -19.27 -8.06
CA VAL A 3 -1.97 -19.41 -6.61
C VAL A 3 -3.32 -18.75 -6.33
N GLU A 4 -4.26 -19.49 -5.74
CA GLU A 4 -5.53 -18.94 -5.27
C GLU A 4 -5.41 -18.58 -3.78
N LEU A 5 -5.58 -17.31 -3.45
CA LEU A 5 -5.55 -16.81 -2.08
C LEU A 5 -6.97 -16.80 -1.50
N GLY A 6 -7.18 -17.52 -0.40
CA GLY A 6 -8.40 -17.42 0.41
C GLY A 6 -8.12 -16.68 1.72
N ILE A 7 -9.05 -15.81 2.14
CA ILE A 7 -8.99 -15.15 3.45
C ILE A 7 -10.18 -15.67 4.28
N TRP A 8 -9.92 -16.08 5.52
CA TRP A 8 -10.94 -16.49 6.47
C TRP A 8 -10.90 -15.60 7.70
N ARG A 9 -12.08 -15.18 8.16
CA ARG A 9 -12.27 -14.56 9.46
C ARG A 9 -12.44 -15.67 10.49
N MET A 10 -11.58 -15.70 11.50
CA MET A 10 -11.68 -16.66 12.59
C MET A 10 -12.57 -16.08 13.70
N GLY A 11 -13.78 -16.63 13.83
CA GLY A 11 -14.73 -16.38 14.93
C GLY A 11 -15.20 -17.70 15.54
N GLU A 12 -16.44 -17.78 16.06
CA GLU A 12 -17.02 -19.05 16.54
C GLU A 12 -17.10 -20.12 15.44
N LYS A 13 -17.25 -19.69 14.18
CA LYS A 13 -17.09 -20.52 12.99
C LYS A 13 -16.21 -19.79 11.99
N PRO A 14 -15.32 -20.49 11.26
CA PRO A 14 -14.54 -19.87 10.19
C PRO A 14 -15.46 -19.39 9.06
N GLU A 15 -15.42 -18.10 8.76
CA GLU A 15 -16.18 -17.51 7.67
C GLU A 15 -15.24 -17.09 6.54
N ARG A 16 -15.48 -17.59 5.33
CA ARG A 16 -14.71 -17.18 4.15
C ARG A 16 -15.08 -15.75 3.79
N ILE A 17 -14.07 -14.89 3.67
CA ILE A 17 -14.26 -13.52 3.20
C ILE A 17 -14.32 -13.58 1.68
N GLU A 18 -15.51 -13.39 1.12
CA GLU A 18 -15.68 -13.21 -0.32
C GLU A 18 -15.16 -11.84 -0.73
N PHE A 19 -14.25 -11.83 -1.71
CA PHE A 19 -13.74 -10.59 -2.28
C PHE A 19 -14.84 -9.94 -3.12
N SER A 20 -15.44 -8.87 -2.62
CA SER A 20 -16.27 -7.99 -3.45
C SER A 20 -15.40 -6.94 -4.14
N SER A 21 -15.76 -6.59 -5.37
CA SER A 21 -15.26 -5.36 -5.97
C SER A 21 -15.67 -4.19 -5.09
N MET A 22 -14.72 -3.33 -4.74
CA MET A 22 -15.05 -2.09 -4.06
C MET A 22 -15.40 -1.05 -5.13
N ASP A 23 -16.70 -0.82 -5.31
CA ASP A 23 -17.23 -0.15 -6.51
C ASP A 23 -16.94 1.36 -6.60
N LYS A 24 -16.22 1.99 -5.65
CA LYS A 24 -15.96 3.44 -5.64
C LYS A 24 -14.56 3.79 -5.12
N GLU A 25 -13.72 4.45 -5.93
CA GLU A 25 -12.42 5.04 -5.50
C GLU A 25 -12.60 5.95 -4.30
N GLU A 26 -13.65 6.78 -4.31
CA GLU A 26 -13.95 7.70 -3.21
C GLU A 26 -14.06 6.98 -1.86
N ARG A 27 -14.58 5.74 -1.85
CA ARG A 27 -14.68 4.92 -0.64
C ARG A 27 -13.31 4.39 -0.23
N LEU A 28 -12.49 3.91 -1.17
CA LEU A 28 -11.12 3.46 -0.88
C LEU A 28 -10.28 4.61 -0.36
N GLU A 29 -10.36 5.77 -1.01
CA GLU A 29 -9.67 6.99 -0.59
C GLU A 29 -10.11 7.38 0.81
N THR A 30 -11.41 7.39 1.10
CA THR A 30 -11.92 7.72 2.43
C THR A 30 -11.41 6.75 3.49
N LEU A 31 -11.37 5.45 3.19
CA LEU A 31 -10.86 4.43 4.10
C LEU A 31 -9.36 4.63 4.38
N LEU A 32 -8.56 4.79 3.33
CA LEU A 32 -7.12 5.02 3.47
C LEU A 32 -6.81 6.36 4.13
N ALA A 33 -7.60 7.41 3.83
CA ALA A 33 -7.46 8.70 4.49
C ALA A 33 -7.82 8.64 5.98
N THR A 34 -8.72 7.72 6.36
CA THR A 34 -9.06 7.47 7.76
C THR A 34 -7.93 6.74 8.48
N ASP A 35 -7.34 5.76 7.80
CA ASP A 35 -6.26 4.95 8.36
C ASP A 35 -5.26 4.53 7.28
N LEU A 36 -4.15 5.29 7.21
CA LEU A 36 -3.05 5.03 6.29
C LEU A 36 -2.17 3.86 6.73
N SER A 37 -2.32 3.39 7.98
CA SER A 37 -1.53 2.27 8.53
C SER A 37 -1.77 0.96 7.80
N ILE A 38 -2.92 0.86 7.10
CA ILE A 38 -3.27 -0.24 6.20
C ILE A 38 -2.20 -0.40 5.08
N LEU A 39 -1.58 0.70 4.65
CA LEU A 39 -0.47 0.69 3.69
C LEU A 39 0.88 0.61 4.38
N ASN A 40 1.10 1.51 5.34
CA ASN A 40 2.33 1.57 6.14
C ASN A 40 2.05 2.38 7.43
N PRO A 41 2.29 1.83 8.63
CA PRO A 41 2.00 2.49 9.91
C PRO A 41 2.83 3.76 10.17
N ASP A 42 3.96 3.93 9.49
CA ASP A 42 4.86 5.06 9.70
C ASP A 42 4.53 6.28 8.82
N LEU A 43 3.53 6.17 7.93
CA LEU A 43 3.12 7.28 7.08
C LEU A 43 2.11 8.17 7.79
N LEU A 44 2.38 9.47 7.78
CA LEU A 44 1.45 10.49 8.20
C LEU A 44 0.77 11.13 6.99
N LEU A 45 -0.56 11.03 6.92
CA LEU A 45 -1.33 11.72 5.89
C LEU A 45 -1.24 13.24 6.08
N ILE A 46 -0.88 13.97 5.03
CA ILE A 46 -0.78 15.43 5.04
C ILE A 46 -1.77 16.12 4.09
N GLY A 47 -2.35 15.40 3.12
CA GLY A 47 -3.32 15.97 2.20
C GLY A 47 -4.12 14.93 1.42
N ARG A 48 -5.32 15.32 1.00
CA ARG A 48 -6.22 14.55 0.14
C ARG A 48 -6.54 15.36 -1.10
N GLN A 49 -6.66 14.71 -2.26
CA GLN A 49 -6.99 15.37 -3.53
C GLN A 49 -6.15 16.65 -3.73
N VAL A 50 -4.83 16.51 -3.57
CA VAL A 50 -3.91 17.64 -3.57
C VAL A 50 -3.70 18.11 -5.00
N LYS A 51 -4.11 19.34 -5.28
CA LYS A 51 -3.94 19.95 -6.60
C LYS A 51 -2.46 20.21 -6.89
N THR A 52 -2.00 19.76 -8.04
CA THR A 52 -0.63 20.00 -8.52
C THR A 52 -0.56 21.26 -9.39
N ALA A 53 0.66 21.77 -9.60
CA ALA A 53 0.92 22.90 -10.50
C ALA A 53 0.51 22.63 -11.96
N TYR A 54 0.37 21.35 -12.35
CA TYR A 54 -0.05 20.91 -13.68
C TYR A 54 -1.56 20.69 -13.79
N ASN A 55 -2.33 21.20 -12.81
CA ASN A 55 -3.79 21.11 -12.79
C ASN A 55 -4.30 19.65 -12.77
N THR A 56 -3.50 18.74 -12.22
CA THR A 56 -3.90 17.37 -11.85
C THR A 56 -4.10 17.28 -10.35
N PHE A 57 -4.62 16.14 -9.88
CA PHE A 57 -4.84 15.86 -8.46
C PHE A 57 -4.07 14.60 -8.07
N ILE A 58 -3.48 14.64 -6.88
CA ILE A 58 -2.94 13.48 -6.19
C ILE A 58 -4.01 12.99 -5.20
N ASP A 59 -4.37 11.71 -5.25
CA ASP A 59 -5.43 11.17 -4.37
C ASP A 59 -5.10 11.38 -2.90
N LEU A 60 -3.93 10.90 -2.46
CA LEU A 60 -3.44 11.04 -1.09
C LEU A 60 -1.95 11.42 -1.08
N LEU A 61 -1.60 12.39 -0.24
CA LEU A 61 -0.22 12.83 -0.02
C LEU A 61 0.13 12.59 1.45
N ALA A 62 1.25 11.92 1.68
CA ALA A 62 1.76 11.59 3.00
C ALA A 62 3.23 11.98 3.17
N ILE A 63 3.72 11.94 4.40
CA ILE A 63 5.13 12.09 4.74
C ILE A 63 5.57 10.91 5.62
N ASN A 64 6.81 10.45 5.44
CA ASN A 64 7.40 9.41 6.26
C ASN A 64 8.28 10.00 7.39
N PRO A 65 8.79 9.19 8.34
CA PRO A 65 9.60 9.68 9.46
C PRO A 65 10.91 10.35 9.05
N GLU A 66 11.46 9.99 7.88
CA GLU A 66 12.66 10.60 7.30
C GLU A 66 12.38 11.96 6.63
N GLY A 67 11.11 12.39 6.57
CA GLY A 67 10.70 13.66 5.96
C GLY A 67 10.47 13.59 4.45
N ASN A 68 10.48 12.39 3.86
CA ASN A 68 10.19 12.20 2.44
C ASN A 68 8.69 12.26 2.18
N LEU A 69 8.30 12.96 1.10
CA LEU A 69 6.92 12.96 0.62
C LEU A 69 6.59 11.69 -0.15
N VAL A 70 5.44 11.12 0.16
CA VAL A 70 4.92 9.89 -0.45
C VAL A 70 3.61 10.19 -1.15
N VAL A 71 3.56 9.96 -2.45
CA VAL A 71 2.38 10.11 -3.31
C VAL A 71 1.68 8.75 -3.39
N ILE A 72 0.39 8.70 -3.04
CA ILE A 72 -0.41 7.49 -3.07
C ILE A 72 -1.54 7.72 -4.09
N GLU A 73 -1.49 6.95 -5.18
CA GLU A 73 -2.46 6.99 -6.28
C GLU A 73 -3.30 5.71 -6.26
N LEU A 74 -4.63 5.85 -6.31
CA LEU A 74 -5.54 4.73 -6.23
C LEU A 74 -5.83 4.18 -7.62
N LYS A 75 -5.77 2.85 -7.77
CA LYS A 75 -6.20 2.16 -8.99
C LYS A 75 -7.39 1.26 -8.69
N ARG A 76 -8.51 1.51 -9.36
CA ARG A 76 -9.58 0.50 -9.52
C ARG A 76 -8.99 -0.70 -10.25
N ASP A 77 -9.29 -1.90 -9.76
CA ASP A 77 -9.06 -3.19 -10.45
C ASP A 77 -7.76 -3.96 -10.20
N ARG A 78 -6.92 -3.57 -9.22
CA ARG A 78 -5.93 -4.52 -8.69
C ARG A 78 -6.55 -5.39 -7.61
N THR A 79 -7.37 -6.36 -8.02
CA THR A 79 -7.40 -7.66 -7.32
C THR A 79 -5.95 -8.02 -7.04
N LEU A 80 -5.63 -8.41 -5.81
CA LEU A 80 -4.29 -8.67 -5.25
C LEU A 80 -3.40 -9.56 -6.16
N ARG A 81 -2.95 -9.03 -7.30
CA ARG A 81 -1.79 -9.52 -8.01
C ARG A 81 -0.63 -8.95 -7.24
N ALA A 82 -0.12 -9.79 -6.36
CA ALA A 82 1.14 -9.62 -5.65
C ALA A 82 2.15 -8.93 -6.58
N THR A 83 2.43 -7.66 -6.33
CA THR A 83 3.73 -7.11 -6.68
C THR A 83 4.63 -7.44 -5.51
N ALA A 84 5.10 -8.69 -5.47
CA ALA A 84 6.34 -8.99 -4.79
C ALA A 84 7.46 -8.48 -5.72
N ASP A 85 7.66 -7.16 -5.76
CA ASP A 85 8.93 -6.63 -6.23
C ASP A 85 9.91 -6.91 -5.09
N ALA A 86 10.58 -8.05 -5.21
CA ALA A 86 11.75 -8.37 -4.44
C ALA A 86 12.83 -7.33 -4.78
N ALA A 87 12.88 -6.24 -4.01
CA ALA A 87 14.08 -5.44 -3.86
C ALA A 87 15.08 -6.28 -3.05
N VAL A 88 15.71 -7.23 -3.74
CA VAL A 88 16.96 -7.84 -3.34
C VAL A 88 18.00 -6.73 -3.32
N GLY A 89 18.11 -6.06 -2.17
CA GLY A 89 19.27 -5.28 -1.79
C GLY A 89 20.42 -6.23 -1.50
N LEU A 90 21.11 -6.70 -2.55
CA LEU A 90 22.46 -7.25 -2.38
C LEU A 90 23.37 -6.10 -1.95
N SER A 91 23.52 -5.94 -0.64
CA SER A 91 24.75 -5.36 -0.10
C SER A 91 25.77 -6.50 -0.02
N PRO A 92 26.89 -6.46 -0.76
CA PRO A 92 27.95 -7.44 -0.55
C PRO A 92 28.54 -7.19 0.84
N PRO A 93 28.67 -8.20 1.71
CA PRO A 93 29.48 -8.04 2.91
C PRO A 93 30.92 -7.82 2.46
N GLN A 94 31.45 -6.63 2.73
CA GLN A 94 32.87 -6.39 2.72
C GLN A 94 33.51 -7.28 3.79
N LEU A 95 34.18 -8.35 3.38
CA LEU A 95 35.26 -8.92 4.18
C LEU A 95 36.58 -8.38 3.64
N SER A 96 36.99 -7.28 4.27
CA SER A 96 38.38 -6.91 4.43
C SER A 96 39.19 -8.08 4.95
N LEU A 97 40.33 -8.31 4.30
CA LEU A 97 41.65 -8.64 4.84
C LEU A 97 41.69 -9.37 6.18
N PHE A 98 42.37 -10.52 6.22
CA PHE A 98 43.56 -10.74 7.06
C PHE A 98 44.23 -12.07 6.67
N PRO A 99 45.55 -12.19 6.94
CA PRO A 99 46.65 -12.10 5.98
C PRO A 99 46.86 -13.35 5.10
#